data_AF-A0A7S1DUS9-F1
#
_entry.id   AF-A0A7S1DUS9-F1
#
_cell.length_a   1.000
_cell.length_b   1.000
_cell.length_c   1.000
_cell.angle_alpha   90.00
_cell.angle_beta   90.00
_cell.angle_gamma   90.00
#
_symmetry.space_group_name_H-M   'P 1'
#
loop_
_entity.id
_entity.type
_entity.pdbx_description
1 polymer ?
#
loop_
_entity_poly.entity_id
_entity_poly.type
_entity_poly.pdbx_seq_one_letter_code
_entity_poly.pdbx_strand_id
1 'polypeptide(L)'
;PVAEHLFTNLLCKGNIAEQSEQGFTLFRFSMKFVNWRKGAFHESNHEGGEKQGFVVKSFDLMGTKELWEIAVGAEHDTVATEACIFLNELHQSLSGALQHRVAEKREEFIANCMRYMLQAAE
;
A
#
# COMPACT_ATOMS: atom_id res chain seq x y z
N PRO A 1 -9.09 -3.00 -17.07
CA PRO A 1 -9.50 -1.59 -17.33
C PRO A 1 -8.26 -0.73 -17.61
N VAL A 2 -8.39 0.39 -18.35
CA VAL A 2 -7.24 1.26 -18.72
C VAL A 2 -6.43 1.70 -17.49
N ALA A 3 -7.08 2.06 -16.38
CA ALA A 3 -6.42 2.47 -15.15
C ALA A 3 -5.55 1.37 -14.51
N GLU A 4 -6.02 0.12 -14.47
CA GLU A 4 -5.22 -1.03 -14.01
C GLU A 4 -4.01 -1.27 -14.92
N HIS A 5 -4.23 -1.17 -16.23
CA HIS A 5 -3.17 -1.35 -17.20
C HIS A 5 -2.08 -0.29 -17.07
N LEU A 6 -2.46 0.98 -16.86
CA LEU A 6 -1.52 2.08 -16.63
C LEU A 6 -0.77 1.91 -15.31
N PHE A 7 -1.47 1.57 -14.21
CA PHE A 7 -0.83 1.36 -12.91
C PHE A 7 0.20 0.23 -12.97
N THR A 8 -0.17 -0.94 -13.48
CA THR A 8 0.73 -2.09 -13.55
C THR A 8 1.86 -1.89 -14.54
N ASN A 9 1.63 -1.27 -15.70
CA ASN A 9 2.66 -1.21 -16.74
C ASN A 9 3.56 0.02 -16.67
N LEU A 10 3.13 1.11 -16.03
CA LEU A 10 3.93 2.34 -15.93
C LEU A 10 4.46 2.56 -14.53
N LEU A 11 3.64 2.35 -13.49
CA LEU A 11 4.03 2.68 -12.11
C LEU A 11 4.68 1.49 -11.40
N CYS A 12 4.13 0.28 -11.56
CA CYS A 12 4.69 -0.93 -10.93
C CYS A 12 5.93 -1.51 -11.65
N LYS A 13 6.21 -1.09 -12.89
CA LYS A 13 7.36 -1.57 -13.68
C LYS A 13 8.52 -0.57 -13.76
N GLY A 14 8.37 0.61 -13.16
CA GLY A 14 9.44 1.60 -13.08
C GLY A 14 10.55 1.16 -12.12
N ASN A 15 11.66 1.91 -12.08
CA ASN A 15 12.66 1.70 -11.03
C ASN A 15 12.05 2.10 -9.69
N ILE A 16 11.83 1.10 -8.83
CA ILE A 16 11.14 1.25 -7.56
C ILE A 16 12.06 1.88 -6.50
N ALA A 17 13.37 1.66 -6.62
CA ALA A 17 14.38 2.20 -5.69
C ALA A 17 14.57 3.72 -5.84
N GLU A 18 14.51 4.22 -7.08
CA GLU A 18 14.73 5.64 -7.42
C GLU A 18 13.44 6.48 -7.36
N GLN A 19 12.41 6.03 -6.66
CA GLN A 19 11.15 6.78 -6.57
C GLN A 19 11.35 8.11 -5.85
N SER A 20 11.07 9.21 -6.54
CA SER A 20 10.98 10.54 -5.91
C SER A 20 9.73 10.63 -5.02
N GLU A 21 9.69 11.61 -4.12
CA GLU A 21 8.50 11.89 -3.30
C GLU A 21 7.24 12.13 -4.13
N GLN A 22 7.37 12.83 -5.27
CA GLN A 22 6.26 13.03 -6.20
C GLN A 22 5.85 11.73 -6.90
N GLY A 23 6.84 10.89 -7.27
CA GLY A 23 6.60 9.55 -7.80
C GLY A 23 5.83 8.67 -6.82
N PHE A 24 6.24 8.65 -5.56
CA PHE A 24 5.54 7.93 -4.50
C PHE A 24 4.14 8.48 -4.23
N THR A 25 3.96 9.80 -4.26
CA THR A 25 2.64 10.43 -4.13
C THR A 25 1.69 9.97 -5.24
N LEU A 26 2.18 9.93 -6.49
CA LEU A 26 1.42 9.43 -7.64
C LEU A 26 1.13 7.93 -7.52
N PHE A 27 2.09 7.14 -7.07
CA PHE A 27 1.92 5.71 -6.80
C PHE A 27 0.82 5.48 -5.77
N ARG A 28 0.89 6.15 -4.62
CA ARG A 28 -0.09 6.04 -3.52
C ARG A 28 -1.49 6.39 -3.99
N PHE A 29 -1.63 7.51 -4.71
CA PHE A 29 -2.90 7.93 -5.27
C PHE A 29 -3.47 6.89 -6.25
N SER A 30 -2.64 6.41 -7.16
CA SER A 30 -3.04 5.43 -8.18
C SER A 30 -3.42 4.10 -7.54
N MET A 31 -2.66 3.62 -6.56
CA MET A 31 -2.98 2.40 -5.81
C MET A 31 -4.37 2.50 -5.14
N LYS A 32 -4.67 3.63 -4.48
CA LYS A 32 -5.99 3.88 -3.89
C LYS A 32 -7.09 3.88 -4.95
N PHE A 33 -6.89 4.62 -6.04
CA PHE A 33 -7.88 4.74 -7.12
C PHE A 33 -8.22 3.39 -7.76
N VAL A 34 -7.20 2.59 -8.10
CA VAL A 34 -7.38 1.33 -8.83
C VAL A 34 -8.07 0.30 -7.94
N ASN A 35 -7.69 0.19 -6.67
CA ASN A 35 -8.32 -0.72 -5.73
C ASN A 35 -9.73 -0.24 -5.31
N TRP A 36 -10.00 1.07 -5.28
CA TRP A 36 -11.37 1.59 -5.14
C TRP A 36 -12.25 1.17 -6.33
N ARG A 37 -11.76 1.32 -7.56
CA ARG A 37 -12.46 0.87 -8.77
C ARG A 37 -12.76 -0.63 -8.78
N LYS A 38 -11.92 -1.44 -8.13
CA LYS A 38 -12.12 -2.88 -7.94
C LYS A 38 -13.03 -3.25 -6.76
N GLY A 39 -13.49 -2.28 -5.98
CA GLY A 39 -14.27 -2.51 -4.77
C GLY A 39 -13.46 -3.01 -3.57
N ALA A 40 -12.12 -3.04 -3.68
CA ALA A 40 -11.22 -3.44 -2.62
C ALA A 40 -10.92 -2.30 -1.61
N PHE A 41 -11.15 -1.04 -2.01
CA PHE A 41 -11.24 0.11 -1.11
C PHE A 41 -12.63 0.74 -1.12
N HIS A 42 -12.99 1.36 0.00
CA HIS A 42 -14.08 2.32 0.08
C HIS A 42 -13.60 3.57 0.80
N GLU A 43 -13.91 4.75 0.26
CA GLU A 43 -13.65 5.99 0.98
C GLU A 43 -14.66 6.09 2.13
N SER A 44 -14.18 6.25 3.37
CA SER A 44 -15.07 6.49 4.50
C SER A 44 -15.31 7.99 4.59
N ASN A 45 -16.48 8.43 4.15
CA ASN A 45 -16.96 9.75 4.52
C ASN A 45 -17.30 9.73 6.00
N HIS A 46 -16.39 10.19 6.84
CA HIS A 46 -16.74 10.56 8.21
C HIS A 46 -17.51 11.88 8.15
N GLU A 47 -18.82 11.83 8.44
CA GLU A 47 -19.58 13.02 8.82
C GLU A 47 -18.93 13.60 10.10
N GLY A 48 -18.18 14.70 9.99
CA GLY A 48 -17.53 15.30 11.15
C GLY A 48 -16.17 15.99 10.95
N GLY A 49 -15.63 16.05 9.73
CA GLY A 49 -14.50 16.95 9.43
C GLY A 49 -13.10 16.51 9.89
N GLU A 50 -12.93 15.34 10.50
CA GLU A 50 -11.61 14.79 10.80
C GLU A 50 -11.28 13.60 9.88
N LYS A 51 -10.29 13.85 9.00
CA LYS A 51 -9.62 12.97 8.01
C LYS A 51 -10.52 12.09 7.13
N GLN A 52 -10.45 12.35 5.81
CA GLN A 52 -10.86 11.38 4.78
C GLN A 52 -10.10 10.07 5.00
N GLY A 53 -10.78 9.08 5.59
CA GLY A 53 -10.27 7.73 5.77
C GLY A 53 -10.61 6.86 4.56
N PHE A 54 -9.97 5.69 4.49
CA PHE A 54 -10.39 4.62 3.60
C PHE A 54 -10.55 3.32 4.39
N VAL A 55 -11.40 2.44 3.89
CA VAL A 55 -11.67 1.11 4.44
C VAL A 55 -11.23 0.07 3.42
N VAL A 56 -10.40 -0.87 3.87
CA VAL A 56 -9.87 -1.98 3.09
C VAL A 56 -10.84 -3.16 3.19
N LYS A 57 -11.36 -3.58 2.03
CA LYS A 57 -12.34 -4.68 1.91
C LYS A 57 -11.73 -5.98 1.39
N SER A 58 -10.48 -5.95 0.92
CA SER A 58 -9.75 -7.13 0.46
C SER A 58 -8.28 -7.06 0.88
N PHE A 59 -7.68 -8.21 1.19
CA PHE A 59 -6.22 -8.33 1.36
C PHE A 59 -5.47 -8.36 0.03
N ASP A 60 -6.14 -8.72 -1.06
CA ASP A 60 -5.56 -8.76 -2.40
C ASP A 60 -5.61 -7.38 -3.05
N LEU A 61 -4.85 -6.44 -2.48
CA LEU A 61 -4.71 -5.09 -3.01
C LEU A 61 -3.64 -5.08 -4.11
N MET A 62 -4.00 -4.55 -5.27
CA MET A 62 -3.07 -4.32 -6.38
C MET A 62 -2.02 -3.29 -5.95
N GLY A 63 -0.74 -3.56 -6.23
CA GLY A 63 0.36 -2.67 -5.85
C GLY A 63 0.97 -2.95 -4.48
N THR A 64 0.45 -3.93 -3.72
CA THR A 64 0.98 -4.24 -2.37
C THR A 64 2.41 -4.73 -2.41
N LYS A 65 2.76 -5.55 -3.38
CA LYS A 65 4.12 -6.08 -3.53
C LYS A 65 5.11 -4.93 -3.81
N GLU A 66 4.75 -4.06 -4.75
CA GLU A 66 5.57 -2.91 -5.11
C GLU A 66 5.67 -1.91 -3.96
N LEU A 67 4.59 -1.71 -3.18
CA LEU A 67 4.64 -0.88 -1.98
C LEU A 67 5.63 -1.42 -0.94
N TRP A 68 5.71 -2.74 -0.77
CA TRP A 68 6.75 -3.36 0.07
C TRP A 68 8.15 -3.12 -0.48
N GLU A 69 8.34 -3.27 -1.79
CA GLU A 69 9.64 -3.01 -2.43
C GLU A 69 10.07 -1.55 -2.27
N ILE A 70 9.15 -0.58 -2.37
CA ILE A 70 9.43 0.85 -2.07
C ILE A 70 9.82 1.01 -0.61
N ALA A 71 9.07 0.41 0.32
CA ALA A 71 9.28 0.59 1.75
C ALA A 71 10.66 0.16 2.23
N VAL A 72 11.29 -0.80 1.55
CA VAL A 72 12.57 -1.38 1.95
C VAL A 72 13.72 -1.08 1.00
N GLY A 73 13.43 -0.71 -0.25
CA GLY A 73 14.43 -0.52 -1.30
C GLY A 73 14.52 0.91 -1.83
N ALA A 74 13.70 1.85 -1.35
CA ALA A 74 13.81 3.24 -1.77
C ALA A 74 15.13 3.86 -1.29
N GLU A 75 15.83 4.56 -2.18
CA GLU A 75 17.06 5.29 -1.87
C GLU A 75 16.80 6.53 -1.00
N HIS A 76 15.58 7.06 -1.08
CA HIS A 76 15.14 8.20 -0.29
C HIS A 76 14.45 7.74 1.00
N ASP A 77 15.08 7.98 2.15
CA ASP A 77 14.56 7.65 3.48
C ASP A 77 13.13 8.17 3.72
N THR A 78 12.82 9.37 3.23
CA THR A 78 11.48 9.96 3.30
C THR A 78 10.45 9.09 2.57
N VAL A 79 10.80 8.59 1.39
CA VAL A 79 9.91 7.73 0.58
C VAL A 79 9.73 6.37 1.23
N ALA A 80 10.81 5.76 1.73
CA ALA A 80 10.74 4.51 2.49
C ALA A 80 9.84 4.65 3.73
N THR A 81 9.99 5.76 4.47
CA THR A 81 9.19 6.06 5.65
C THR A 81 7.71 6.24 5.31
N GLU A 82 7.40 7.04 4.29
CA GLU A 82 6.02 7.27 3.84
C GLU A 82 5.36 5.98 3.31
N ALA A 83 6.13 5.09 2.66
CA ALA A 83 5.67 3.77 2.25
C ALA A 83 5.35 2.86 3.45
N CYS A 84 6.18 2.87 4.49
CA CYS A 84 5.93 2.15 5.73
C CYS A 84 4.68 2.67 6.47
N ILE A 85 4.53 4.00 6.55
CA ILE A 85 3.34 4.63 7.11
C ILE A 85 2.11 4.18 6.32
N PHE A 86 2.18 4.21 5.00
CA PHE A 86 1.05 3.82 4.17
C PHE A 86 0.70 2.32 4.32
N LEU A 87 1.70 1.43 4.39
CA LEU A 87 1.46 0.00 4.70
C LEU A 87 0.74 -0.19 6.04
N ASN A 88 1.14 0.57 7.06
CA ASN A 88 0.48 0.52 8.36
C ASN A 88 -0.95 1.09 8.31
N GLU A 89 -1.18 2.18 7.56
CA GLU A 89 -2.54 2.70 7.31
C GLU A 89 -3.43 1.62 6.65
N LEU A 90 -2.93 0.93 5.62
CA LEU A 90 -3.67 -0.15 4.96
C LEU A 90 -4.09 -1.26 5.94
N HIS A 91 -3.20 -1.62 6.87
CA HIS A 91 -3.46 -2.64 7.88
C HIS A 91 -4.46 -2.15 8.94
N GLN A 92 -4.36 -0.91 9.39
CA GLN A 92 -5.26 -0.33 10.38
C GLN A 92 -6.67 -0.07 9.81
N SER A 93 -6.77 0.16 8.51
CA SER A 93 -8.02 0.43 7.79
C SER A 93 -8.81 -0.81 7.37
N LEU A 94 -8.46 -2.01 7.85
CA LEU A 94 -9.18 -3.24 7.51
C LEU A 94 -10.64 -3.19 7.99
N SER A 95 -11.56 -3.51 7.07
CA SER A 95 -13.00 -3.59 7.39
C SER A 95 -13.28 -4.60 8.50
N GLY A 96 -14.38 -4.42 9.24
CA GLY A 96 -14.81 -5.38 10.29
C GLY A 96 -14.95 -6.82 9.77
N ALA A 97 -15.35 -6.97 8.49
CA ALA A 97 -15.40 -8.27 7.83
C ALA A 97 -14.02 -8.93 7.67
N LEU A 98 -12.92 -8.19 7.72
CA LEU A 98 -11.55 -8.71 7.68
C LEU A 98 -10.90 -8.79 9.06
N GLN A 99 -11.47 -8.13 10.07
CA GLN A 99 -10.90 -8.08 11.43
C GLN A 99 -10.74 -9.46 12.08
N HIS A 100 -11.64 -10.40 11.81
CA HIS A 100 -11.53 -11.77 12.33
C HIS A 100 -10.33 -12.55 11.76
N ARG A 101 -9.72 -12.08 10.66
CA ARG A 101 -8.51 -12.66 10.03
C ARG A 101 -7.27 -11.78 10.23
N VAL A 102 -7.36 -10.73 11.05
CA VAL A 102 -6.24 -9.82 11.29
C VAL A 102 -5.07 -10.53 11.94
N ALA A 103 -5.30 -11.51 12.82
CA ALA A 103 -4.20 -12.25 13.44
C ALA A 103 -3.35 -12.99 12.39
N GLU A 104 -3.98 -13.78 11.52
CA GLU A 104 -3.31 -14.50 10.41
C GLU A 104 -2.57 -13.52 9.48
N LYS A 105 -3.19 -12.37 9.19
CA LYS A 105 -2.64 -11.38 8.27
C LYS A 105 -1.59 -10.49 8.91
N ARG A 106 -1.61 -10.33 10.23
CA ARG A 106 -0.56 -9.68 11.00
C ARG A 106 0.68 -10.55 11.03
N GLU A 107 0.53 -11.87 11.17
CA GLU A 107 1.66 -12.79 11.02
C GLU A 107 2.25 -12.74 9.62
N GLU A 108 1.42 -12.74 8.57
CA GLU A 108 1.89 -12.57 7.19
C GLU A 108 2.57 -11.21 6.97
N PHE A 109 2.03 -10.13 7.53
CA PHE A 109 2.62 -8.79 7.49
C PHE A 109 4.00 -8.77 8.17
N ILE A 110 4.11 -9.34 9.38
CA ILE A 110 5.36 -9.43 10.12
C ILE A 110 6.38 -10.31 9.37
N ALA A 111 5.94 -11.44 8.82
CA ALA A 111 6.78 -12.32 8.02
C ALA A 111 7.31 -11.61 6.77
N ASN A 112 6.48 -10.78 6.11
CA ASN A 112 6.92 -9.93 5.02
C ASN A 112 7.93 -8.89 5.48
N CYS A 113 7.69 -8.17 6.58
CA CYS A 113 8.69 -7.26 7.16
C CYS A 113 10.02 -7.96 7.39
N MET A 114 10.01 -9.12 8.06
CA MET A 114 11.23 -9.88 8.38
C MET A 114 11.96 -10.34 7.12
N ARG A 115 11.22 -10.88 6.14
CA ARG A 115 11.78 -11.31 4.85
C ARG A 115 12.48 -10.18 4.13
N TYR A 116 11.85 -9.01 4.04
CA TYR A 116 12.44 -7.87 3.35
C TYR A 116 13.59 -7.23 4.14
N MET A 117 13.53 -7.18 5.48
CA MET A 117 14.66 -6.73 6.30
C MET A 117 15.88 -7.64 6.14
N LEU A 118 15.68 -8.96 6.04
CA LEU A 118 16.76 -9.91 5.78
C LEU A 118 17.39 -9.70 4.40
N GLN A 119 16.58 -9.46 3.37
CA GLN A 119 17.07 -9.16 2.02
C GLN A 119 17.84 -7.85 1.93
N ALA A 120 17.47 -6.85 2.73
CA ALA A 120 18.19 -5.57 2.79
C ALA A 120 19.51 -5.64 3.58
N ALA A 121 19.73 -6.71 4.35
CA ALA A 121 20.93 -6.92 5.16
C ALA A 121 22.02 -7.74 4.46
N GLU A 122 21.73 -8.28 3.26
CA GLU A 122 22.67 -8.97 2.37
C GLU A 122 23.29 -8.02 1.33
#